data_AF-A0A1H8QLD7-F1
#
_entry.id   AF-A0A1H8QLD7-F1
#
_cell.length_a   1.000
_cell.length_b   1.000
_cell.length_c   1.000
_cell.angle_alpha   90.00
_cell.angle_beta   90.00
_cell.angle_gamma   90.00
#
_symmetry.space_group_name_H-M   'P 1'
#
loop_
_entity.id
_entity.type
_entity.pdbx_description
1 polymer ?
#
loop_
_entity_poly.entity_id
_entity_poly.type
_entity_poly.pdbx_seq_one_letter_code
_entity_poly.pdbx_strand_id
1 'polypeptide(L)'
;MENIETAILLMVVGMATVFVILLIVIYLGKLLITLVNKYAPEEVVPAKKEAPQGPAPIPGNIMAAITAAVNVVTLGKGKITKVEKL
;
A
#
# COMPACT_ATOMS: atom_id res chain seq x y z
N MET A 1 52.99 14.06 -18.57
CA MET A 1 51.73 14.65 -18.09
C MET A 1 50.49 14.00 -18.72
N GLU A 2 50.61 13.32 -19.87
CA GLU A 2 49.48 12.61 -20.54
C GLU A 2 48.76 11.53 -19.71
N ASN A 3 49.46 10.83 -18.81
CA ASN A 3 48.85 9.74 -18.04
C ASN A 3 47.85 10.21 -16.98
N ILE A 4 48.01 11.43 -16.45
CA ILE A 4 47.12 11.98 -15.42
C ILE A 4 45.79 12.42 -16.04
N GLU A 5 45.84 13.07 -17.22
CA GLU A 5 44.64 13.42 -17.97
C GLU A 5 43.84 12.18 -18.37
N THR A 6 44.53 11.14 -18.84
CA THR A 6 43.91 9.86 -19.18
C THR A 6 43.27 9.21 -17.96
N ALA A 7 43.94 9.24 -16.80
CA ALA A 7 43.39 8.68 -15.55
C ALA A 7 42.13 9.42 -15.08
N ILE A 8 42.12 10.76 -15.15
CA ILE A 8 40.95 11.57 -14.79
C ILE A 8 39.79 11.30 -15.75
N LEU A 9 40.08 11.21 -17.06
CA LEU A 9 39.07 10.90 -18.07
C LEU A 9 38.44 9.54 -17.80
N LEU A 10 39.24 8.50 -17.54
CA LEU A 10 38.73 7.17 -17.21
C LEU A 10 37.90 7.16 -15.93
N MET A 11 38.28 7.93 -14.91
CA MET A 11 37.50 8.06 -13.67
C MET A 11 36.11 8.68 -13.94
N VAL A 12 36.07 9.78 -14.69
CA VAL A 12 34.81 10.46 -15.04
C VAL A 12 33.94 9.57 -15.92
N VAL A 13 34.51 8.91 -16.92
CA VAL A 13 33.78 7.97 -17.80
C VAL A 13 33.23 6.80 -16.99
N GLY A 14 34.03 6.23 -16.08
CA GLY A 14 33.58 5.15 -15.20
C GLY A 14 32.40 5.57 -14.33
N MET A 15 32.49 6.73 -13.68
CA MET A 15 31.39 7.22 -12.83
C MET A 15 30.15 7.60 -13.66
N ALA A 16 30.32 8.27 -14.81
CA ALA A 16 29.21 8.66 -15.67
C ALA A 16 28.48 7.45 -16.26
N THR A 17 29.21 6.43 -16.72
CA THR A 17 28.61 5.20 -17.26
C THR A 17 27.83 4.44 -16.19
N VAL A 18 28.39 4.30 -14.98
CA VAL A 18 27.68 3.69 -13.83
C VAL A 18 26.42 4.49 -13.51
N PHE A 19 26.51 5.83 -13.43
CA PHE A 19 25.36 6.68 -13.14
C PHE A 19 24.24 6.54 -14.18
N VAL A 20 24.60 6.53 -15.47
CA VAL A 20 23.64 6.36 -16.58
C VAL A 20 22.96 4.99 -16.51
N ILE A 21 23.72 3.92 -16.29
CA ILE A 21 23.15 2.56 -16.18
C ILE A 21 22.18 2.49 -15.00
N LEU A 22 22.55 3.04 -13.84
CA LEU A 22 21.67 3.06 -12.66
C LEU A 22 20.36 3.81 -12.96
N LEU A 23 20.42 4.97 -13.60
CA LEU A 23 19.21 5.69 -14.01
C LEU A 23 18.32 4.84 -14.90
N ILE A 24 18.88 4.21 -15.93
CA ILE A 24 18.14 3.33 -16.85
C ILE A 24 17.46 2.19 -16.08
N VAL A 25 18.19 1.50 -15.20
CA VAL A 25 17.64 0.39 -14.40
C VAL A 25 16.51 0.86 -13.50
N ILE A 26 16.62 2.03 -12.87
CA ILE A 26 15.57 2.60 -12.03
C ILE A 26 14.31 2.91 -12.85
N TYR A 27 14.46 3.55 -14.01
CA TYR A 27 13.31 3.87 -14.86
C TYR A 27 12.64 2.63 -15.43
N LEU A 28 13.43 1.65 -15.88
CA LEU A 28 12.91 0.36 -16.32
C LEU A 28 12.20 -0.38 -15.19
N GLY A 29 12.76 -0.38 -13.98
CA GLY A 29 12.12 -0.94 -12.79
C GLY A 29 10.77 -0.29 -12.49
N LYS A 30 10.70 1.05 -12.50
CA LYS A 30 9.44 1.79 -12.31
C LYS A 30 8.41 1.49 -13.40
N LEU A 31 8.85 1.36 -14.66
CA LEU A 31 7.99 0.99 -15.77
C LEU A 31 7.44 -0.43 -15.58
N LEU A 32 8.29 -1.39 -15.26
CA LEU A 32 7.89 -2.78 -15.01
C LEU A 32 6.93 -2.88 -13.83
N ILE A 33 7.18 -2.19 -12.72
CA ILE A 33 6.26 -2.13 -11.59
C ILE A 33 4.90 -1.59 -12.02
N THR A 34 4.89 -0.52 -12.82
CA THR A 34 3.63 0.07 -13.32
C THR A 34 2.89 -0.90 -14.25
N LEU A 35 3.60 -1.61 -15.12
CA LEU A 35 2.99 -2.59 -16.02
C LEU A 35 2.45 -3.79 -15.25
N VAL A 36 3.23 -4.35 -14.32
CA VAL A 36 2.77 -5.45 -13.46
C VAL A 36 1.55 -5.01 -12.65
N ASN A 37 1.59 -3.85 -11.99
CA ASN A 37 0.44 -3.33 -11.24
C ASN A 37 -0.80 -3.07 -12.10
N LYS A 38 -0.64 -2.83 -13.42
CA LYS A 38 -1.75 -2.65 -14.35
C LYS A 38 -2.31 -3.97 -14.88
N TYR A 39 -1.46 -4.95 -15.17
CA TYR A 39 -1.86 -6.21 -15.82
C TYR A 39 -2.14 -7.36 -14.85
N ALA A 40 -1.42 -7.39 -13.75
CA ALA A 40 -1.67 -8.24 -12.59
C ALA A 40 -1.70 -7.28 -11.40
N PRO A 41 -2.78 -6.49 -11.25
CA PRO A 41 -2.95 -5.73 -10.02
C PRO A 41 -2.81 -6.76 -8.90
N GLU A 42 -1.75 -6.63 -8.10
CA GLU A 42 -1.77 -7.22 -6.78
C GLU A 42 -3.12 -6.81 -6.24
N GLU A 43 -3.96 -7.81 -5.89
CA GLU A 43 -5.07 -7.54 -5.01
C GLU A 43 -4.41 -6.80 -3.86
N VAL A 44 -4.62 -5.49 -3.86
CA VAL A 44 -4.57 -4.68 -2.67
C VAL A 44 -5.63 -5.33 -1.79
N VAL A 45 -5.28 -6.46 -1.17
CA VAL A 45 -5.57 -6.74 0.22
C VAL A 45 -5.09 -5.45 0.85
N PRO A 46 -6.02 -4.48 1.02
CA PRO A 46 -5.71 -3.06 1.03
C PRO A 46 -4.58 -2.91 2.01
N ALA A 47 -3.38 -2.63 1.48
CA ALA A 47 -2.10 -2.74 2.16
C ALA A 47 -2.35 -2.24 3.54
N LYS A 48 -2.47 -3.18 4.49
CA LYS A 48 -3.05 -3.02 5.83
C LYS A 48 -2.99 -1.53 6.14
N LYS A 49 -4.04 -0.76 5.75
CA LYS A 49 -4.24 0.59 6.28
C LYS A 49 -4.09 0.27 7.72
N GLU A 50 -3.04 0.77 8.39
CA GLU A 50 -2.77 0.48 9.78
C GLU A 50 -4.13 0.35 10.41
N ALA A 51 -4.56 -0.91 10.60
CA ALA A 51 -5.91 -1.11 11.03
C ALA A 51 -5.80 -0.44 12.39
N PRO A 52 -6.60 0.60 12.69
CA PRO A 52 -6.72 0.99 14.07
C PRO A 52 -6.91 -0.33 14.79
N GLN A 53 -6.00 -0.69 15.70
CA GLN A 53 -6.13 -1.90 16.49
C GLN A 53 -7.50 -1.77 17.16
N GLY A 54 -8.49 -2.39 16.53
CA GLY A 54 -9.84 -1.89 16.51
C GLY A 54 -10.67 -3.07 16.05
N PRO A 55 -11.77 -3.38 16.76
CA PRO A 55 -12.52 -4.61 16.55
C PRO A 55 -12.83 -4.78 15.06
N ALA A 56 -12.63 -6.00 14.55
CA ALA A 56 -12.96 -6.34 13.17
C ALA A 56 -14.33 -5.76 12.80
N PRO A 57 -14.49 -5.13 11.62
CA PRO A 57 -15.77 -4.56 11.21
C PRO A 57 -16.87 -5.59 11.35
N ILE A 58 -17.92 -5.25 12.11
CA ILE A 58 -19.03 -6.18 12.34
C ILE A 58 -19.74 -6.39 11.01
N PRO A 59 -19.90 -7.64 10.53
CA PRO A 59 -20.60 -7.94 9.30
C PRO A 59 -22.00 -7.30 9.29
N GLY A 60 -22.39 -6.72 8.15
CA GLY A 60 -23.67 -5.99 8.01
C GLY A 60 -24.90 -6.80 8.42
N ASN A 61 -24.87 -8.12 8.19
CA ASN A 61 -25.92 -9.05 8.59
C ASN A 61 -26.08 -9.12 10.12
N ILE A 62 -24.98 -9.05 10.86
CA ILE A 62 -25.00 -9.09 12.33
C ILE A 62 -25.50 -7.75 12.89
N MET A 63 -25.07 -6.61 12.33
CA MET A 63 -25.58 -5.30 12.70
C MET A 63 -27.09 -5.16 12.45
N ALA A 64 -27.59 -5.70 11.32
CA ALA A 64 -29.02 -5.72 11.01
C ALA A 64 -29.81 -6.57 12.01
N ALA A 65 -29.31 -7.75 12.38
CA ALA A 65 -29.92 -8.61 13.38
C ALA A 65 -29.98 -7.95 14.76
N ILE A 66 -28.90 -7.30 15.19
CA ILE A 66 -28.85 -6.55 16.47
C ILE A 66 -29.85 -5.39 16.44
N THR A 67 -29.91 -4.64 15.33
CA THR A 67 -30.85 -3.53 15.17
C THR A 67 -32.30 -3.99 15.26
N ALA A 68 -32.63 -5.10 14.60
CA ALA A 68 -33.96 -5.70 14.67
C ALA A 68 -34.30 -6.14 16.11
N ALA A 69 -33.38 -6.84 16.77
CA ALA A 69 -33.58 -7.30 18.15
C ALA A 69 -33.79 -6.13 19.13
N VAL A 70 -32.95 -5.09 19.04
CA VAL A 70 -33.08 -3.89 19.90
C VAL A 70 -34.39 -3.18 19.61
N ASN A 71 -34.80 -3.05 18.34
CA ASN A 71 -36.07 -2.43 17.98
C ASN A 71 -37.27 -3.19 18.57
N VAL A 72 -37.27 -4.53 18.52
CA VAL A 72 -38.32 -5.38 19.09
C VAL A 72 -38.37 -5.28 20.61
N VAL A 73 -37.22 -5.38 21.29
CA VAL A 73 -37.16 -5.37 22.76
C VAL A 73 -37.46 -4.00 23.35
N THR A 74 -37.06 -2.93 22.66
CA THR A 74 -37.22 -1.55 23.15
C THR A 74 -38.44 -0.84 22.56
N LEU A 75 -39.28 -1.55 21.78
CA LEU A 75 -40.44 -1.01 21.08
C LEU A 75 -40.08 0.27 20.28
N GLY A 76 -38.92 0.25 19.63
CA GLY A 76 -38.40 1.36 18.81
C GLY A 76 -37.84 2.56 19.56
N LYS A 77 -37.67 2.49 20.89
CA LYS A 77 -37.13 3.61 21.68
C LYS A 77 -35.63 3.50 21.97
N GLY A 78 -35.04 2.32 21.79
CA GLY A 78 -33.62 2.06 22.03
C GLY A 78 -32.71 2.54 20.90
N LYS A 79 -31.53 3.04 21.25
CA LYS A 79 -30.46 3.39 20.30
C LYS A 79 -29.21 2.57 20.59
N ILE A 80 -28.58 2.06 19.55
CA ILE A 80 -27.30 1.36 19.64
C ILE A 80 -26.19 2.41 19.70
N THR A 81 -25.48 2.48 20.81
CA THR A 81 -24.37 3.43 21.02
C THR A 81 -23.00 2.80 20.80
N LYS A 82 -22.86 1.50 21.07
CA LYS A 82 -21.62 0.74 20.90
C LYS A 82 -21.94 -0.75 20.76
N VAL A 83 -21.17 -1.46 19.93
CA VAL A 83 -21.23 -2.93 19.84
C VAL A 83 -19.81 -3.45 20.00
N GLU A 84 -19.59 -4.27 21.02
CA GLU A 84 -18.30 -4.91 21.31
C GLU A 84 -18.51 -6.40 21.48
N LYS A 85 -17.50 -7.17 21.07
CA LYS A 85 -17.48 -8.62 21.26
C LYS A 85 -17.04 -8.89 22.70
N LEU A 86 -17.81 -9.70 23.42
CA LEU A 86 -17.43 -10.24 24.73
C LEU A 86 -16.32 -11.29 24.59
#